data_AF-A0A645AUD8-F1
#
_entry.id   AF-A0A645AUD8-F1
#
_cell.length_a   1.000
_cell.length_b   1.000
_cell.length_c   1.000
_cell.angle_alpha   90.00
_cell.angle_beta   90.00
_cell.angle_gamma   90.00
#
_symmetry.space_group_name_H-M   'P 1'
#
loop_
_entity.id
_entity.type
_entity.pdbx_description
1 polymer ?
#
loop_
_entity_poly.entity_id
_entity_poly.type
_entity_poly.pdbx_seq_one_letter_code
_entity_poly.pdbx_strand_id
1 'polypeptide(L)' 'MKKSATIITTIILMALLSSSLFAAGTNETTVLRLAAYVPERTTFIADEFGFLVASNAYNFTYSMYEQGMERTLFVVAN' A
#
# COMPACT_ATOMS: atom_id res chain seq x y z
N MET A 1 -42.77 8.42 34.56
CA MET A 1 -42.83 9.48 33.53
C MET A 1 -41.45 10.08 33.20
N LYS A 2 -40.66 10.57 34.16
CA LYS A 2 -39.35 11.19 33.87
C LYS A 2 -38.33 10.25 33.19
N LYS A 3 -38.22 8.98 33.62
CA LYS A 3 -37.29 7.98 33.05
C LYS A 3 -37.59 7.65 31.58
N SER A 4 -38.86 7.48 31.22
CA SER A 4 -39.27 7.16 29.86
C SER A 4 -39.02 8.33 28.90
N ALA A 5 -39.25 9.57 29.36
CA ALA A 5 -38.94 10.77 28.59
C ALA A 5 -37.42 10.86 28.30
N THR A 6 -36.58 10.59 29.29
CA THR A 6 -35.12 10.57 29.10
C THR A 6 -34.71 9.57 28.03
N ILE A 7 -35.18 8.32 28.11
CA ILE A 7 -34.84 7.27 27.13
C ILE A 7 -35.23 7.66 25.70
N ILE A 8 -36.46 8.17 25.52
CA ILE A 8 -36.94 8.61 24.21
C ILE A 8 -36.06 9.75 23.66
N THR A 9 -35.69 10.69 24.51
CA THR A 9 -34.83 11.83 24.10
C THR A 9 -33.44 11.36 23.69
N THR A 10 -32.86 10.39 24.42
CA THR A 10 -31.54 9.83 24.09
C THR A 10 -31.57 9.08 22.76
N ILE A 11 -32.63 8.32 22.48
CA ILE A 11 -32.79 7.59 21.21
C ILE A 11 -32.90 8.58 20.04
N ILE A 12 -33.68 9.64 20.18
CA ILE A 12 -33.81 10.69 19.15
C ILE A 12 -32.46 11.37 18.92
N LEU A 13 -31.73 11.69 19.98
CA LEU A 13 -30.41 12.32 19.88
C LEU A 13 -29.40 11.41 19.18
N MET A 14 -29.38 10.11 19.51
CA MET A 14 -28.53 9.13 18.84
C MET A 14 -28.89 8.95 17.36
N ALA A 15 -30.18 8.98 17.01
CA ALA A 15 -30.64 8.88 15.62
C ALA A 15 -30.29 10.12 14.78
N LEU A 16 -30.32 11.31 15.38
CA LEU A 16 -29.91 12.55 14.70
C LEU A 16 -28.39 12.61 14.48
N LEU A 17 -27.61 12.17 15.48
CA LEU A 17 -26.16 12.12 15.37
C LEU A 17 -25.70 11.05 14.35
N SER A 18 -26.31 9.87 14.35
CA SER A 18 -25.98 8.82 13.39
C SER A 18 -26.40 9.19 11.96
N SER A 19 -27.58 9.76 11.77
CA SER A 19 -28.03 10.19 10.44
C SER A 19 -27.15 11.28 9.84
N SER A 20 -26.59 12.20 10.64
CA SER A 20 -25.59 13.17 10.14
C SER A 20 -24.30 12.51 9.61
N LEU A 21 -23.87 11.40 10.23
CA LEU A 21 -22.69 10.64 9.83
C LEU A 21 -22.87 9.93 8.48
N PHE A 22 -24.12 9.57 8.15
CA PHE A 22 -24.48 8.86 6.92
C PHE A 22 -25.16 9.76 5.86
N ALA A 23 -25.65 10.94 6.23
CA ALA A 23 -26.26 11.92 5.32
C ALA A 23 -25.21 12.75 4.55
N ALA A 24 -23.98 12.82 5.04
CA ALA A 24 -22.88 13.51 4.36
C ALA A 24 -22.33 12.78 3.11
N GLY A 25 -22.94 11.65 2.69
CA GLY A 25 -22.29 10.73 1.74
C GLY A 25 -23.16 10.19 0.61
N THR A 26 -24.30 10.78 0.27
CA THR A 26 -25.15 10.21 -0.80
C THR A 26 -24.64 10.49 -2.22
N ASN A 27 -23.69 11.40 -2.43
CA ASN A 27 -23.16 11.71 -3.77
C ASN A 27 -21.64 12.02 -3.83
N GLU A 28 -20.90 11.93 -2.72
CA GLU A 28 -19.47 12.25 -2.72
C GLU A 28 -18.63 10.98 -2.54
N THR A 29 -17.95 10.58 -3.62
CA THR A 29 -16.94 9.51 -3.57
C THR A 29 -15.77 9.99 -2.72
N THR A 30 -15.71 9.53 -1.46
CA THR A 30 -14.55 9.81 -0.61
C THR A 30 -13.37 8.94 -1.08
N VAL A 31 -12.30 9.58 -1.55
CA VAL A 31 -11.08 8.88 -1.98
C VAL A 31 -10.21 8.61 -0.77
N LEU A 32 -10.18 7.37 -0.28
CA LEU A 32 -9.15 6.93 0.67
C LEU A 32 -7.82 6.76 -0.07
N ARG A 33 -6.82 7.56 0.29
CA ARG A 33 -5.44 7.41 -0.18
C ARG A 33 -4.63 6.67 0.88
N LEU A 34 -4.34 5.39 0.64
CA LEU A 34 -3.46 4.60 1.48
C LEU A 34 -2.01 4.86 1.05
N ALA A 35 -1.20 5.45 1.93
CA ALA A 35 0.25 5.51 1.75
C ALA A 35 0.85 4.25 2.38
N ALA A 36 1.31 3.31 1.55
CA ALA A 36 2.01 2.12 2.01
C ALA A 36 3.52 2.31 1.80
N TYR A 37 4.31 1.93 2.81
CA TYR A 37 5.76 1.82 2.66
C TYR A 37 6.09 0.52 1.93
N VAL A 38 6.79 0.64 0.80
CA VAL A 38 7.38 -0.52 0.10
C VAL A 38 8.86 -0.55 0.47
N PRO A 39 9.34 -1.58 1.19
CA PRO A 39 10.75 -1.67 1.54
C PRO A 39 11.63 -1.81 0.29
N GLU A 40 12.83 -1.26 0.36
CA GLU A 40 13.85 -1.45 -0.66
C GLU A 40 14.22 -2.93 -0.79
N ARG A 41 14.21 -3.43 -2.02
CA ARG A 41 14.50 -4.81 -2.38
C ARG A 41 15.10 -4.86 -3.78
N THR A 42 16.16 -5.64 -3.90
CA THR A 42 16.75 -6.06 -5.17
C THR A 42 16.70 -7.57 -5.25
N THR A 43 16.29 -8.10 -6.39
CA THR A 43 16.27 -9.54 -6.69
C THR A 43 17.06 -9.80 -7.97
N PHE A 44 17.98 -10.75 -7.88
CA PHE A 44 18.76 -11.25 -9.01
C PHE A 44 18.24 -12.64 -9.36
N ILE A 45 17.86 -12.83 -10.61
CA ILE A 45 17.32 -14.09 -11.13
C ILE A 45 18.26 -14.56 -12.22
N ALA A 46 18.67 -15.83 -12.15
CA ALA A 46 19.47 -16.48 -13.18
C ALA A 46 18.59 -17.49 -13.93
N ASP A 47 18.62 -17.45 -15.25
CA ASP A 47 17.92 -18.38 -16.14
C ASP A 47 18.83 -18.85 -17.29
N GLU A 48 18.26 -19.62 -18.23
CA GLU A 48 18.99 -20.15 -19.39
C GLU A 48 19.48 -19.05 -20.37
N PHE A 49 18.88 -17.87 -20.32
CA PHE A 49 19.19 -16.73 -21.18
C PHE A 49 20.09 -15.68 -20.51
N GLY A 50 20.25 -15.72 -19.19
CA GLY A 50 21.22 -14.90 -18.46
C GLY A 50 20.75 -14.47 -17.08
N PHE A 51 20.91 -13.18 -16.79
CA PHE A 51 20.51 -12.58 -15.51
C PHE A 51 19.42 -11.53 -15.71
N LEU A 52 18.40 -11.57 -14.87
CA LEU A 52 17.39 -10.53 -14.74
C LEU A 52 17.52 -9.84 -13.38
N VAL A 53 17.48 -8.50 -13.40
CA VAL A 53 17.59 -7.67 -12.21
C VAL A 53 16.26 -6.94 -11.99
N ALA A 54 15.60 -7.21 -10.87
CA ALA A 54 14.39 -6.50 -10.45
C ALA A 54 14.68 -5.74 -9.15
N SER A 55 14.64 -4.41 -9.20
CA SER A 55 14.96 -3.57 -8.04
C SER A 55 14.12 -2.30 -7.95
N ASN A 56 13.80 -1.89 -6.72
CA ASN A 56 13.32 -0.56 -6.37
C ASN A 56 14.34 0.23 -5.50
N ALA A 57 15.53 -0.32 -5.25
CA ALA A 57 16.50 0.20 -4.28
C ALA A 57 17.53 1.18 -4.88
N TYR A 58 17.74 1.17 -6.20
CA TYR A 58 18.61 2.10 -6.98
C TYR A 58 19.97 2.50 -6.36
N ASN A 59 20.48 1.72 -5.41
CA ASN A 59 21.66 2.02 -4.57
C ASN A 59 22.88 1.17 -4.95
N PHE A 60 22.86 0.60 -6.15
CA PHE A 60 23.93 -0.26 -6.66
C PHE A 60 24.05 -0.07 -8.18
N THR A 61 25.20 -0.47 -8.70
CA THR A 61 25.44 -0.67 -10.12
C THR A 61 25.72 -2.15 -10.38
N TYR A 62 25.43 -2.62 -11.59
CA TYR A 62 25.71 -3.98 -11.98
C TYR A 62 26.19 -4.05 -13.43
N SER A 63 26.96 -5.08 -13.73
CA SER A 63 27.40 -5.41 -15.09
C SER A 63 27.46 -6.92 -15.27
N MET A 64 27.38 -7.37 -16.52
CA MET A 64 27.45 -8.78 -16.87
C MET A 64 28.67 -9.02 -17.76
N TYR A 65 29.40 -10.09 -17.46
CA TYR A 65 30.45 -10.61 -18.33
C TYR A 65 30.05 -11.99 -18.82
N GLU A 66 30.14 -12.20 -20.14
CA GLU A 66 29.80 -13.45 -20.79
C GLU A 66 31.06 -14.05 -21.44
N GLN A 67 31.35 -15.31 -21.13
CA GLN A 67 32.42 -16.09 -21.73
C GLN A 67 31.89 -17.46 -22.16
N GLY A 68 31.48 -17.56 -23.42
CA GLY A 68 30.85 -18.77 -23.94
C GLY A 68 29.50 -19.03 -23.25
N MET A 69 29.39 -20.17 -22.57
CA MET A 69 28.20 -20.52 -21.77
C MET A 69 28.27 -20.00 -20.33
N GLU A 70 29.43 -19.48 -19.90
CA GLU A 70 29.60 -18.92 -18.57
C GLU A 70 29.15 -17.46 -18.54
N ARG A 71 28.30 -17.12 -17.59
CA ARG A 71 27.86 -15.74 -17.34
C ARG A 71 28.15 -15.38 -15.90
N THR A 72 28.81 -14.25 -15.70
CA THR A 72 29.13 -13.71 -14.37
C THR A 72 28.45 -12.37 -14.20
N LEU A 73 27.70 -12.22 -13.10
CA LEU A 73 27.08 -10.96 -12.70
C LEU A 73 27.94 -10.26 -11.65
N PHE A 74 28.38 -9.04 -11.94
CA PHE A 74 29.07 -8.17 -10.99
C PHE A 74 28.08 -7.17 -10.40
N VAL A 75 28.08 -7.04 -9.07
CA VAL A 75 27.20 -6.13 -8.34
C VAL A 75 28.06 -5.30 -7.40
N VAL A 76 27.93 -3.98 -7.47
CA VAL A 76 28.69 -3.03 -6.66
C VAL A 76 27.72 -2.08 -5.99
N ALA A 77 27.72 -2.04 -4.66
CA ALA A 77 26.98 -1.04 -3.90
C ALA A 77 27.62 0.35 -4.09
N ASN A 78 26.79 1.40 -4.17
CA ASN A 78 27.25 2.78 -4.32
C ASN A 78 27.74 3.38 -3.00
#